data_AF-A0A3D2X9S4-F1
#
_entry.id   AF-A0A3D2X9S4-F1
#
_cell.length_a   1.000
_cell.length_b   1.000
_cell.length_c   1.000
_cell.angle_alpha   90.00
_cell.angle_beta   90.00
_cell.angle_gamma   90.00
#
_symmetry.space_group_name_H-M   'P 1'
#
loop_
_entity.id
_entity.type
_entity.pdbx_description
1 polymer ?
#
loop_
_entity_poly.entity_id
_entity_poly.type
_entity_poly.pdbx_seq_one_letter_code
_entity_poly.pdbx_strand_id
1 'polypeptide(L)'
;MEQQNEITKGGFTLPGEAGFEKLTLELAKRWGADVIRDSDGTELSDDILNAGYGIYSTICLIRDHNAWAKANMDKLQQTFLVTSPVVANSDTLTIDLMEGFFKEQFLLNDSDESIKYWEVYDRTTETLLENEKWSYHPQNQTIVLTGICPWHKYTVSFMAYRIWEEISMYNHTTNNWNKEHLMQIDPIHMETQEYLLTWMDDWCKNHEQTTVVRFTSMFYNFVWMWGSNEKNRYLFSDWASYDFTVSPQALKLFEEKYGYALTAEDFIHQGKFHVTHMPADKHKLDWMEFINNFVVDFGKKLIDIVHNYGKLAYVFYDDSWVGVEPYHKNFEKFGFDGLIKCVFSGFEVRLCAGAKVNTHELRLHPYLFPVGLGGAPTFMEGGNPTLDAKNYWISVRRALLREPIDRIGLGGYLHLVEDFPDFTDYIEKIANEFRRIKELHNSGKPMVLKPRIAVLHCWGTLRSWTLSGHFHETYMHDLIHINESLSGLPFDVKFISFEDIKQGALEDVDVVINAGTFGSAWSGGNAWEDQEIIERLTRFVYEGKAFIGVNEPSAITGYDTLFR
;
A
#
# COMPACT_ATOMS: atom_id res chain seq x y z
N MET A 1 21.24 41.36 -6.60
CA MET A 1 22.31 40.57 -5.97
C MET A 1 22.26 39.19 -6.60
N GLU A 2 23.12 38.97 -7.59
CA GLU A 2 23.40 37.62 -8.09
C GLU A 2 24.09 36.85 -6.96
N GLN A 3 23.33 36.05 -6.20
CA GLN A 3 23.95 34.97 -5.44
C GLN A 3 24.34 33.93 -6.48
N GLN A 4 25.65 33.73 -6.66
CA GLN A 4 26.18 32.54 -7.31
C GLN A 4 25.50 31.33 -6.66
N ASN A 5 24.73 30.59 -7.46
CA ASN A 5 24.17 29.30 -7.06
C ASN A 5 25.33 28.32 -6.84
N GLU A 6 25.93 28.30 -5.65
CA GLU A 6 26.66 27.11 -5.23
C GLU A 6 25.67 25.96 -5.23
N ILE A 7 25.90 24.97 -6.11
CA ILE A 7 25.16 23.73 -6.09
C ILE A 7 25.41 23.09 -4.73
N THR A 8 24.45 23.23 -3.82
CA THR A 8 24.45 22.49 -2.55
C THR A 8 24.34 21.01 -2.90
N LYS A 9 25.05 20.12 -2.21
CA LYS A 9 25.04 18.67 -2.51
C LYS A 9 24.32 17.90 -1.41
N GLY A 10 23.80 16.73 -1.76
CA GLY A 10 23.21 15.79 -0.83
C GLY A 10 21.69 15.83 -0.76
N GLY A 11 21.10 14.86 -0.05
CA GLY A 11 19.64 14.73 0.06
C GLY A 11 18.94 14.40 -1.26
N PHE A 12 19.67 13.83 -2.24
CA PHE A 12 19.12 13.47 -3.53
C PHE A 12 19.58 12.07 -3.96
N THR A 13 18.62 11.19 -4.24
CA THR A 13 18.83 9.82 -4.72
C THR A 13 18.57 9.74 -6.23
N LEU A 14 19.59 9.37 -7.00
CA LEU A 14 19.54 9.25 -8.47
C LEU A 14 19.39 7.77 -8.89
N PRO A 15 18.50 7.43 -9.85
CA PRO A 15 18.54 6.11 -10.48
C PRO A 15 19.77 5.99 -11.40
N GLY A 16 20.54 4.92 -11.24
CA GLY A 16 21.71 4.59 -12.05
C GLY A 16 21.43 3.40 -12.96
N GLU A 17 21.94 3.45 -14.18
CA GLU A 17 21.63 2.47 -15.23
C GLU A 17 22.90 1.94 -15.89
N ALA A 18 23.03 0.62 -15.96
CA ALA A 18 24.14 -0.05 -16.64
C ALA A 18 24.21 0.33 -18.13
N GLY A 19 25.40 0.64 -18.62
CA GLY A 19 25.61 1.14 -19.99
C GLY A 19 25.38 2.65 -20.15
N PHE A 20 24.93 3.34 -19.11
CA PHE A 20 24.75 4.80 -19.07
C PHE A 20 25.54 5.43 -17.90
N GLU A 21 26.72 4.90 -17.60
CA GLU A 21 27.57 5.33 -16.49
C GLU A 21 27.93 6.81 -16.59
N LYS A 22 28.33 7.25 -17.79
CA LYS A 22 28.70 8.64 -18.04
C LYS A 22 27.53 9.60 -17.75
N LEU A 23 26.35 9.28 -18.26
CA LEU A 23 25.13 10.05 -18.02
C LEU A 23 24.78 10.07 -16.54
N THR A 24 24.84 8.91 -15.87
CA THR A 24 24.60 8.77 -14.43
C THR A 24 25.51 9.69 -13.62
N LEU A 25 26.82 9.66 -13.86
CA LEU A 25 27.77 10.47 -13.11
C LEU A 25 27.67 11.97 -13.44
N GLU A 26 27.33 12.33 -14.68
CA GLU A 26 27.07 13.71 -15.08
C GLU A 26 25.84 14.27 -14.34
N LEU A 27 24.72 13.55 -14.37
CA LEU A 27 23.49 13.96 -13.71
C LEU A 27 23.60 13.91 -12.18
N ALA A 28 24.35 12.95 -11.62
CA ALA A 28 24.64 12.91 -10.19
C ALA A 28 25.34 14.19 -9.73
N LYS A 29 26.35 14.64 -10.48
CA LYS A 29 27.03 15.90 -10.20
C LYS A 29 26.10 17.11 -10.38
N ARG A 30 25.32 17.12 -11.46
CA ARG A 30 24.43 18.23 -11.84
C ARG A 30 23.29 18.44 -10.85
N TRP A 31 22.58 17.37 -10.49
CA TRP A 31 21.48 17.43 -9.53
C TRP A 31 21.98 17.40 -8.08
N GLY A 32 23.28 17.18 -7.85
CA GLY A 32 23.92 17.15 -6.53
C GLY A 32 23.58 15.88 -5.74
N ALA A 33 23.34 14.76 -6.42
CA ALA A 33 23.10 13.47 -5.79
C ALA A 33 24.26 13.06 -4.88
N ASP A 34 23.92 12.46 -3.76
CA ASP A 34 24.84 11.80 -2.83
C ASP A 34 24.61 10.29 -2.78
N VAL A 35 23.51 9.81 -3.36
CA VAL A 35 23.15 8.41 -3.44
C VAL A 35 22.77 8.04 -4.88
N ILE A 36 23.20 6.85 -5.29
CA ILE A 36 22.77 6.21 -6.54
C ILE A 36 22.06 4.89 -6.20
N ARG A 37 20.93 4.64 -6.87
CA ARG A 37 20.09 3.45 -6.74
C ARG A 37 20.03 2.71 -8.08
N ASP A 38 20.09 1.39 -8.06
CA ASP A 38 19.92 0.55 -9.26
C ASP A 38 18.59 0.81 -9.98
N SER A 39 18.60 1.02 -11.30
CA SER A 39 17.37 1.07 -12.11
C SER A 39 16.67 -0.29 -12.13
N ASP A 40 15.35 -0.30 -12.35
CA ASP A 40 14.55 -1.51 -12.21
C ASP A 40 15.02 -2.65 -13.14
N GLY A 41 15.42 -3.76 -12.52
CA GLY A 41 15.89 -4.95 -13.24
C GLY A 41 17.31 -4.84 -13.80
N THR A 42 18.13 -3.93 -13.27
CA THR A 42 19.53 -3.71 -13.65
C THR A 42 20.46 -3.84 -12.44
N GLU A 43 21.75 -4.04 -12.69
CA GLU A 43 22.80 -3.97 -11.67
C GLU A 43 23.70 -2.76 -11.95
N LEU A 44 24.18 -2.10 -10.90
CA LEU A 44 25.12 -0.99 -11.08
C LEU A 44 26.49 -1.52 -11.51
N SER A 45 27.14 -0.83 -12.44
CA SER A 45 28.49 -1.18 -12.87
C SER A 45 29.54 -0.80 -11.81
N ASP A 46 30.71 -1.45 -11.88
CA ASP A 46 31.86 -1.15 -11.01
C ASP A 46 32.25 0.33 -11.04
N ASP A 47 32.10 1.00 -12.19
CA ASP A 47 32.38 2.43 -12.34
C ASP A 47 31.48 3.28 -11.44
N ILE A 48 30.18 2.94 -11.36
CA ILE A 48 29.22 3.63 -10.49
C ILE A 48 29.47 3.28 -9.02
N LEU A 49 29.68 1.99 -8.72
CA LEU A 49 29.92 1.51 -7.35
C LEU A 49 31.17 2.14 -6.72
N ASN A 50 32.20 2.40 -7.53
CA ASN A 50 33.46 2.98 -7.08
C ASN A 50 33.53 4.51 -7.23
N ALA A 51 32.46 5.17 -7.67
CA ALA A 51 32.43 6.62 -7.89
C ALA A 51 32.29 7.47 -6.61
N GLY A 52 32.17 6.82 -5.44
CA GLY A 52 32.14 7.49 -4.13
C GLY A 52 30.78 8.03 -3.69
N TYR A 53 29.69 7.56 -4.31
CA TYR A 53 28.32 7.84 -3.88
C TYR A 53 27.85 6.76 -2.90
N GLY A 54 26.86 7.10 -2.05
CA GLY A 54 26.12 6.07 -1.31
C GLY A 54 25.37 5.18 -2.29
N ILE A 55 25.34 3.88 -2.02
CA ILE A 55 24.68 2.90 -2.88
C ILE A 55 23.42 2.41 -2.17
N TYR A 56 22.28 2.62 -2.82
CA TYR A 56 21.02 1.96 -2.48
C TYR A 56 20.89 0.73 -3.35
N SER A 57 20.60 -0.40 -2.73
CA SER A 57 20.30 -1.64 -3.46
C SER A 57 18.90 -2.09 -3.12
N THR A 58 18.10 -2.27 -4.17
CA THR A 58 16.71 -2.68 -4.06
C THR A 58 16.61 -4.18 -3.84
N ILE A 59 15.85 -4.59 -2.84
CA ILE A 59 15.49 -6.00 -2.65
C ILE A 59 13.97 -6.17 -2.60
N CYS A 60 13.48 -7.30 -3.07
CA CYS A 60 12.11 -7.75 -2.87
C CYS A 60 12.15 -9.13 -2.24
N LEU A 61 11.73 -9.25 -0.98
CA LEU A 61 11.93 -10.47 -0.18
C LEU A 61 11.11 -11.66 -0.68
N ILE A 62 9.99 -11.41 -1.35
CA ILE A 62 9.02 -12.46 -1.65
C ILE A 62 9.13 -13.01 -3.06
N ARG A 63 9.94 -12.41 -3.94
CA ARG A 63 10.06 -12.80 -5.36
C ARG A 63 11.52 -12.89 -5.79
N ASP A 64 11.75 -13.28 -7.04
CA ASP A 64 13.07 -13.66 -7.58
C ASP A 64 13.65 -14.95 -6.95
N HIS A 65 12.78 -15.76 -6.36
CA HIS A 65 13.08 -17.06 -5.74
C HIS A 65 12.43 -18.25 -6.49
N ASN A 66 12.19 -18.12 -7.81
CA ASN A 66 11.36 -19.06 -8.57
C ASN A 66 11.81 -20.53 -8.47
N ALA A 67 13.10 -20.82 -8.37
CA ALA A 67 13.59 -22.19 -8.18
C ALA A 67 13.11 -22.80 -6.85
N TRP A 68 13.18 -22.01 -5.76
CA TRP A 68 12.67 -22.42 -4.45
C TRP A 68 11.13 -22.50 -4.45
N ALA A 69 10.46 -21.51 -5.06
CA ALA A 69 9.01 -21.45 -5.17
C ALA A 69 8.42 -22.68 -5.89
N LYS A 70 9.01 -23.08 -7.04
CA LYS A 70 8.57 -24.29 -7.78
C LYS A 70 8.73 -25.58 -6.98
N ALA A 71 9.74 -25.63 -6.10
CA ALA A 71 9.97 -26.78 -5.23
C ALA A 71 9.07 -26.77 -3.98
N ASN A 72 8.40 -25.65 -3.67
CA ASN A 72 7.60 -25.42 -2.47
C ASN A 72 6.28 -24.72 -2.80
N MET A 73 5.55 -25.23 -3.80
CA MET A 73 4.30 -24.61 -4.29
C MET A 73 3.22 -24.45 -3.19
N ASP A 74 3.24 -25.32 -2.18
CA ASP A 74 2.35 -25.26 -1.01
C ASP A 74 2.63 -24.07 -0.08
N LYS A 75 3.76 -23.37 -0.26
CA LYS A 75 4.24 -22.24 0.55
C LYS A 75 4.23 -20.92 -0.23
N LEU A 76 3.48 -20.86 -1.34
CA LEU A 76 3.20 -19.59 -2.01
C LEU A 76 2.11 -18.82 -1.26
N GLN A 77 2.11 -17.50 -1.45
CA GLN A 77 1.04 -16.67 -0.89
C GLN A 77 -0.29 -17.03 -1.54
N GLN A 78 -1.35 -16.90 -0.76
CA GLN A 78 -2.69 -17.29 -1.15
C GLN A 78 -3.68 -16.15 -0.92
N THR A 79 -4.89 -16.33 -1.41
CA THR A 79 -6.03 -15.44 -1.17
C THR A 79 -7.31 -16.27 -1.19
N PHE A 80 -8.35 -15.79 -0.51
CA PHE A 80 -9.71 -16.17 -0.86
C PHE A 80 -10.12 -15.48 -2.16
N LEU A 81 -10.82 -16.21 -3.02
CA LEU A 81 -11.54 -15.73 -4.19
C LEU A 81 -13.02 -16.13 -4.06
N VAL A 82 -13.89 -15.43 -4.77
CA VAL A 82 -15.32 -15.75 -4.82
C VAL A 82 -15.84 -15.73 -6.24
N THR A 83 -16.58 -16.75 -6.63
CA THR A 83 -17.17 -16.80 -7.97
C THR A 83 -18.17 -15.66 -8.17
N SER A 84 -18.38 -15.25 -9.42
CA SER A 84 -19.56 -14.43 -9.74
C SER A 84 -20.84 -15.15 -9.30
N PRO A 85 -21.88 -14.44 -8.82
CA PRO A 85 -23.14 -15.09 -8.44
C PRO A 85 -23.78 -15.80 -9.63
N VAL A 86 -24.05 -17.08 -9.49
CA VAL A 86 -24.68 -17.91 -10.53
C VAL A 86 -26.12 -18.22 -10.14
N VAL A 87 -27.07 -17.95 -11.04
CA VAL A 87 -28.50 -18.24 -10.80
C VAL A 87 -28.77 -19.71 -11.14
N ALA A 88 -29.29 -20.47 -10.18
CA ALA A 88 -29.76 -21.82 -10.43
C ALA A 88 -31.07 -21.78 -11.25
N ASN A 89 -31.18 -22.59 -12.30
CA ASN A 89 -32.45 -22.77 -13.03
C ASN A 89 -33.12 -24.13 -12.73
N SER A 90 -32.49 -24.92 -11.86
CA SER A 90 -32.95 -26.23 -11.41
C SER A 90 -32.51 -26.46 -9.96
N ASP A 91 -32.77 -27.66 -9.42
CA ASP A 91 -32.31 -28.07 -8.09
C ASP A 91 -30.83 -28.52 -8.06
N THR A 92 -30.15 -28.43 -9.20
CA THR A 92 -28.74 -28.73 -9.38
C THR A 92 -28.06 -27.55 -10.11
N LEU A 93 -26.82 -27.24 -9.75
CA LEU A 93 -26.03 -26.19 -10.39
C LEU A 93 -24.55 -26.57 -10.40
N THR A 94 -23.89 -26.40 -11.55
CA THR A 94 -22.44 -26.54 -11.67
C THR A 94 -21.80 -25.16 -11.79
N ILE A 95 -20.78 -24.88 -10.98
CA ILE A 95 -20.06 -23.61 -10.95
C ILE A 95 -18.57 -23.90 -11.22
N ASP A 96 -17.98 -23.25 -12.24
CA ASP A 96 -16.52 -23.25 -12.47
C ASP A 96 -15.87 -22.23 -11.52
N LEU A 97 -14.96 -22.71 -10.67
CA LEU A 97 -14.32 -21.88 -9.65
C LEU A 97 -13.46 -20.77 -10.27
N MET A 98 -12.73 -21.10 -11.34
CA MET A 98 -11.76 -20.19 -11.95
C MET A 98 -12.36 -19.37 -13.10
N GLU A 99 -13.67 -19.47 -13.33
CA GLU A 99 -14.37 -18.67 -14.33
C GLU A 99 -14.25 -17.17 -14.00
N GLY A 100 -13.79 -16.39 -14.98
CA GLY A 100 -13.61 -14.94 -14.85
C GLY A 100 -12.28 -14.50 -14.22
N PHE A 101 -11.53 -15.39 -13.56
CA PHE A 101 -10.23 -15.05 -12.95
C PHE A 101 -9.06 -15.20 -13.91
N PHE A 102 -8.03 -14.36 -13.74
CA PHE A 102 -6.82 -14.43 -14.56
C PHE A 102 -5.93 -15.60 -14.13
N LYS A 103 -5.94 -16.67 -14.93
CA LYS A 103 -5.24 -17.95 -14.62
C LYS A 103 -3.72 -17.85 -14.63
N GLU A 104 -3.14 -16.75 -15.13
CA GLU A 104 -1.70 -16.49 -14.99
C GLU A 104 -1.35 -15.89 -13.64
N GLN A 105 -2.31 -15.22 -12.97
CA GLN A 105 -2.14 -14.71 -11.61
C GLN A 105 -2.51 -15.77 -10.57
N PHE A 106 -3.55 -16.55 -10.82
CA PHE A 106 -4.14 -17.44 -9.81
C PHE A 106 -4.13 -18.91 -10.23
N LEU A 107 -3.80 -19.77 -9.26
CA LEU A 107 -3.93 -21.22 -9.36
C LEU A 107 -4.81 -21.70 -8.20
N LEU A 108 -5.86 -22.48 -8.50
CA LEU A 108 -6.73 -23.06 -7.47
C LEU A 108 -5.92 -23.87 -6.45
N ASN A 109 -6.16 -23.64 -5.15
CA ASN A 109 -5.62 -24.51 -4.11
C ASN A 109 -6.70 -25.53 -3.71
N ASP A 110 -6.66 -26.73 -4.29
CA ASP A 110 -7.61 -27.81 -4.00
C ASP A 110 -7.05 -28.88 -3.05
N SER A 111 -6.07 -28.51 -2.21
CA SER A 111 -5.61 -29.38 -1.13
C SER A 111 -6.69 -29.60 -0.07
N ASP A 112 -6.60 -30.71 0.66
CA ASP A 112 -7.53 -31.04 1.75
C ASP A 112 -7.53 -29.97 2.86
N GLU A 113 -6.42 -29.26 3.07
CA GLU A 113 -6.32 -28.15 4.02
C GLU A 113 -7.08 -26.92 3.55
N SER A 114 -7.07 -26.63 2.25
CA SER A 114 -7.77 -25.50 1.65
C SER A 114 -9.28 -25.73 1.56
N ILE A 115 -9.71 -26.91 1.11
CA ILE A 115 -11.13 -27.23 0.88
C ILE A 115 -11.96 -27.08 2.17
N LYS A 116 -11.34 -27.26 3.35
CA LYS A 116 -12.00 -27.05 4.66
C LYS A 116 -12.49 -25.62 4.89
N TYR A 117 -11.91 -24.64 4.19
CA TYR A 117 -12.29 -23.24 4.27
C TYR A 117 -13.19 -22.80 3.10
N TRP A 118 -13.56 -23.70 2.20
CA TRP A 118 -14.43 -23.34 1.09
C TRP A 118 -15.88 -23.25 1.58
N GLU A 119 -16.57 -22.20 1.15
CA GLU A 119 -17.95 -21.93 1.57
C GLU A 119 -18.83 -21.74 0.34
N VAL A 120 -20.00 -22.38 0.34
CA VAL A 120 -21.03 -22.15 -0.67
C VAL A 120 -22.19 -21.42 -0.03
N TYR A 121 -22.52 -20.24 -0.56
CA TYR A 121 -23.63 -19.44 -0.05
C TYR A 121 -24.77 -19.37 -1.06
N ASP A 122 -26.00 -19.53 -0.56
CA ASP A 122 -27.20 -19.02 -1.21
C ASP A 122 -27.31 -17.52 -0.88
N ARG A 123 -26.96 -16.67 -1.85
CA ARG A 123 -27.01 -15.20 -1.75
C ARG A 123 -28.41 -14.62 -1.90
N THR A 124 -29.42 -15.46 -2.14
CA THR A 124 -30.82 -15.01 -2.15
C THR A 124 -31.41 -15.03 -0.74
N THR A 125 -30.96 -15.98 0.08
CA THR A 125 -31.37 -16.13 1.48
C THR A 125 -30.25 -15.82 2.47
N GLU A 126 -29.07 -15.43 1.98
CA GLU A 126 -27.83 -15.21 2.75
C GLU A 126 -27.54 -16.37 3.71
N THR A 127 -27.65 -17.60 3.20
CA THR A 127 -27.50 -18.83 3.99
C THR A 127 -26.32 -19.67 3.47
N LEU A 128 -25.45 -20.10 4.39
CA LEU A 128 -24.38 -21.07 4.12
C LEU A 128 -25.01 -22.44 3.84
N LEU A 129 -24.59 -23.09 2.75
CA LEU A 129 -25.02 -24.44 2.41
C LEU A 129 -24.26 -25.47 3.25
N GLU A 130 -24.98 -26.52 3.65
CA GLU A 130 -24.40 -27.71 4.27
C GLU A 130 -23.44 -28.43 3.32
N ASN A 131 -22.38 -29.04 3.86
CA ASN A 131 -21.34 -29.71 3.08
C ASN A 131 -21.88 -30.86 2.20
N GLU A 132 -22.96 -31.51 2.63
CA GLU A 132 -23.59 -32.60 1.89
C GLU A 132 -24.30 -32.12 0.62
N LYS A 133 -24.57 -30.82 0.48
CA LYS A 133 -25.25 -30.23 -0.68
C LYS A 133 -24.32 -29.88 -1.82
N TRP A 134 -23.01 -30.04 -1.66
CA TRP A 134 -22.06 -29.72 -2.71
C TRP A 134 -20.90 -30.73 -2.78
N SER A 135 -20.34 -30.88 -3.99
CA SER A 135 -19.15 -31.70 -4.21
C SER A 135 -18.18 -31.03 -5.17
N TYR A 136 -16.90 -31.09 -4.85
CA TYR A 136 -15.82 -30.63 -5.72
C TYR A 136 -15.45 -31.72 -6.75
N HIS A 137 -15.29 -31.31 -8.01
CA HIS A 137 -14.89 -32.15 -9.13
C HIS A 137 -13.55 -31.66 -9.71
N PRO A 138 -12.41 -32.28 -9.32
CA PRO A 138 -11.08 -31.81 -9.65
C PRO A 138 -10.78 -31.72 -11.15
N GLN A 139 -11.35 -32.61 -11.97
CA GLN A 139 -11.02 -32.70 -13.40
C GLN A 139 -11.37 -31.41 -14.15
N ASN A 140 -12.42 -30.71 -13.69
CA ASN A 140 -12.91 -29.50 -14.33
C ASN A 140 -12.79 -28.26 -13.42
N GLN A 141 -12.28 -28.42 -12.19
CA GLN A 141 -12.24 -27.37 -11.17
C GLN A 141 -13.63 -26.78 -10.88
N THR A 142 -14.64 -27.64 -10.80
CA THR A 142 -16.05 -27.23 -10.63
C THR A 142 -16.63 -27.71 -9.31
N ILE A 143 -17.55 -26.93 -8.76
CA ILE A 143 -18.45 -27.34 -7.67
C ILE A 143 -19.81 -27.70 -8.26
N VAL A 144 -20.33 -28.86 -7.87
CA VAL A 144 -21.70 -29.28 -8.20
C VAL A 144 -22.55 -29.17 -6.94
N LEU A 145 -23.59 -28.34 -7.01
CA LEU A 145 -24.60 -28.14 -5.98
C LEU A 145 -25.81 -29.01 -6.27
N THR A 146 -26.39 -29.64 -5.26
CA THR A 146 -27.58 -30.49 -5.37
C THR A 146 -28.58 -30.20 -4.26
N GLY A 147 -29.87 -30.43 -4.53
CA GLY A 147 -30.94 -30.16 -3.56
C GLY A 147 -31.05 -28.68 -3.19
N ILE A 148 -30.67 -27.80 -4.12
CA ILE A 148 -30.71 -26.35 -3.97
C ILE A 148 -32.03 -25.76 -4.48
N CYS A 149 -32.35 -24.53 -4.09
CA CYS A 149 -33.55 -23.84 -4.55
C CYS A 149 -33.33 -23.25 -5.97
N PRO A 150 -34.17 -23.61 -6.96
CA PRO A 150 -34.17 -22.94 -8.25
C PRO A 150 -34.43 -21.44 -8.11
N TRP A 151 -33.87 -20.65 -9.02
CA TRP A 151 -33.93 -19.20 -9.14
C TRP A 151 -33.21 -18.40 -8.06
N HIS A 152 -32.55 -19.09 -7.12
CA HIS A 152 -31.64 -18.47 -6.18
C HIS A 152 -30.26 -18.27 -6.82
N LYS A 153 -29.50 -17.32 -6.26
CA LYS A 153 -28.11 -17.02 -6.62
C LYS A 153 -27.16 -17.72 -5.67
N TYR A 154 -26.15 -18.38 -6.21
CA TYR A 154 -25.13 -19.08 -5.44
C TYR A 154 -23.74 -18.53 -5.75
N THR A 155 -22.88 -18.51 -4.75
CA THR A 155 -21.45 -18.19 -4.88
C THR A 155 -20.63 -19.24 -4.15
N VAL A 156 -19.43 -19.50 -4.65
CA VAL A 156 -18.43 -20.30 -3.94
C VAL A 156 -17.26 -19.40 -3.56
N SER A 157 -16.91 -19.38 -2.29
CA SER A 157 -15.68 -18.83 -1.76
C SER A 157 -14.64 -19.95 -1.68
N PHE A 158 -13.45 -19.76 -2.24
CA PHE A 158 -12.40 -20.78 -2.33
C PHE A 158 -11.02 -20.16 -2.26
N MET A 159 -9.98 -20.95 -1.96
CA MET A 159 -8.60 -20.42 -1.90
C MET A 159 -7.85 -20.65 -3.20
N ALA A 160 -7.00 -19.69 -3.55
CA ALA A 160 -6.09 -19.79 -4.68
C ALA A 160 -4.68 -19.35 -4.29
N TYR A 161 -3.68 -20.06 -4.81
CA TYR A 161 -2.30 -19.58 -4.84
C TYR A 161 -2.18 -18.38 -5.78
N ARG A 162 -1.39 -17.40 -5.38
CA ARG A 162 -1.00 -16.26 -6.20
C ARG A 162 0.33 -16.59 -6.88
N ILE A 163 0.28 -17.03 -8.13
CA ILE A 163 1.42 -17.56 -8.89
C ILE A 163 2.12 -16.52 -9.78
N TRP A 164 1.70 -15.26 -9.71
CA TRP A 164 2.41 -14.13 -10.31
C TRP A 164 2.29 -12.91 -9.40
N GLU A 165 3.42 -12.41 -8.90
CA GLU A 165 3.49 -11.24 -8.03
C GLU A 165 3.01 -9.99 -8.75
N GLU A 166 2.14 -9.20 -8.13
CA GLU A 166 1.30 -8.23 -8.84
C GLU A 166 2.08 -7.03 -9.35
N ILE A 167 3.13 -6.57 -8.65
CA ILE A 167 3.97 -5.49 -9.14
C ILE A 167 4.82 -5.98 -10.32
N SER A 168 5.39 -7.19 -10.22
CA SER A 168 6.08 -7.83 -11.34
C SER A 168 5.16 -8.08 -12.52
N MET A 169 3.91 -8.48 -12.29
CA MET A 169 2.89 -8.71 -13.33
C MET A 169 2.54 -7.41 -14.03
N TYR A 170 2.28 -6.34 -13.29
CA TYR A 170 2.06 -5.01 -13.84
C TYR A 170 3.26 -4.55 -14.68
N ASN A 171 4.47 -4.58 -14.12
CA ASN A 171 5.66 -4.15 -14.84
C ASN A 171 5.92 -4.97 -16.10
N HIS A 172 5.73 -6.29 -16.03
CA HIS A 172 5.91 -7.19 -17.16
C HIS A 172 4.93 -6.88 -18.29
N THR A 173 3.65 -6.70 -17.96
CA THR A 173 2.60 -6.41 -18.95
C THR A 173 2.70 -4.99 -19.52
N THR A 174 3.01 -3.99 -18.69
CA THR A 174 3.21 -2.60 -19.14
C THR A 174 4.42 -2.45 -20.05
N ASN A 175 5.53 -3.14 -19.74
CA ASN A 175 6.78 -3.01 -20.51
C ASN A 175 6.97 -4.11 -21.56
N ASN A 176 6.00 -5.01 -21.74
CA ASN A 176 6.07 -6.16 -22.67
C ASN A 176 7.33 -7.00 -22.47
N TRP A 177 7.68 -7.31 -21.23
CA TRP A 177 8.84 -8.14 -20.94
C TRP A 177 8.65 -9.58 -21.44
N ASN A 178 9.75 -10.23 -21.81
CA ASN A 178 9.76 -11.66 -22.14
C ASN A 178 10.63 -12.40 -21.10
N LYS A 179 10.16 -12.40 -19.84
CA LYS A 179 10.84 -12.97 -18.67
C LYS A 179 9.92 -13.95 -17.95
N GLU A 180 10.50 -14.85 -17.15
CA GLU A 180 9.70 -15.74 -16.32
C GLU A 180 8.81 -14.95 -15.33
N HIS A 181 7.57 -15.40 -15.12
CA HIS A 181 6.67 -14.80 -14.15
C HIS A 181 7.16 -15.11 -12.74
N LEU A 182 7.33 -14.08 -11.93
CA LEU A 182 7.88 -14.23 -10.59
C LEU A 182 6.78 -14.67 -9.63
N MET A 183 6.94 -15.85 -9.02
CA MET A 183 6.03 -16.34 -7.99
C MET A 183 6.40 -15.74 -6.63
N GLN A 184 5.39 -15.53 -5.78
CA GLN A 184 5.61 -14.99 -4.44
C GLN A 184 5.53 -16.05 -3.34
N ILE A 185 6.58 -16.09 -2.51
CA ILE A 185 6.70 -17.03 -1.39
C ILE A 185 6.09 -16.43 -0.11
N ASP A 186 5.53 -17.27 0.75
CA ASP A 186 4.85 -16.85 1.97
C ASP A 186 5.73 -17.13 3.21
N PRO A 187 6.23 -16.08 3.90
CA PRO A 187 7.06 -16.24 5.09
C PRO A 187 6.28 -16.72 6.32
N ILE A 188 4.95 -16.88 6.25
CA ILE A 188 4.19 -17.48 7.36
C ILE A 188 4.64 -18.92 7.67
N HIS A 189 5.21 -19.60 6.66
CA HIS A 189 5.81 -20.92 6.80
C HIS A 189 7.25 -20.85 7.32
N MET A 190 7.58 -21.72 8.27
CA MET A 190 8.88 -21.72 8.95
C MET A 190 10.04 -21.98 7.99
N GLU A 191 9.86 -22.89 7.03
CA GLU A 191 10.86 -23.23 6.03
C GLU A 191 11.16 -22.04 5.10
N THR A 192 10.14 -21.23 4.78
CA THR A 192 10.33 -19.98 4.04
C THR A 192 11.12 -18.96 4.87
N GLN A 193 10.87 -18.87 6.18
CA GLN A 193 11.62 -17.99 7.07
C GLN A 193 13.10 -18.37 7.12
N GLU A 194 13.41 -19.66 7.31
CA GLU A 194 14.78 -20.16 7.34
C GLU A 194 15.51 -19.88 6.02
N TYR A 195 14.82 -20.10 4.90
CA TYR A 195 15.34 -19.77 3.57
C TYR A 195 15.66 -18.27 3.43
N LEU A 196 14.73 -17.39 3.81
CA LEU A 196 14.89 -15.94 3.68
C LEU A 196 15.97 -15.36 4.60
N LEU A 197 16.10 -15.88 5.82
CA LEU A 197 17.17 -15.48 6.73
C LEU A 197 18.54 -15.85 6.16
N THR A 198 18.67 -17.06 5.61
CA THR A 198 19.91 -17.50 4.95
C THR A 198 20.20 -16.66 3.72
N TRP A 199 19.19 -16.43 2.89
CA TRP A 199 19.31 -15.61 1.69
C TRP A 199 19.73 -14.17 2.03
N MET A 200 19.14 -13.54 3.06
CA MET A 200 19.47 -12.18 3.45
C MET A 200 20.93 -12.06 3.91
N ASP A 201 21.40 -13.03 4.71
CA ASP A 201 22.78 -13.08 5.19
C ASP A 201 23.76 -13.20 4.00
N ASP A 202 23.50 -14.12 3.08
CA ASP A 202 24.32 -14.31 1.88
C ASP A 202 24.23 -13.11 0.92
N TRP A 203 23.05 -12.49 0.78
CA TRP A 203 22.89 -11.28 -0.02
C TRP A 203 23.74 -10.14 0.56
N CYS A 204 23.70 -9.91 1.88
CA CYS A 204 24.49 -8.87 2.52
C CYS A 204 26.00 -9.08 2.37
N LYS A 205 26.49 -10.33 2.44
CA LYS A 205 27.91 -10.66 2.19
C LYS A 205 28.35 -10.32 0.76
N ASN A 206 27.49 -10.58 -0.22
CA ASN A 206 27.83 -10.42 -1.64
C ASN A 206 27.64 -8.98 -2.16
N HIS A 207 27.10 -8.08 -1.34
CA HIS A 207 26.84 -6.68 -1.71
C HIS A 207 27.60 -5.72 -0.79
N GLU A 208 28.94 -5.85 -0.75
CA GLU A 208 29.79 -5.09 0.17
C GLU A 208 29.63 -3.56 0.01
N GLN A 209 29.52 -3.07 -1.22
CA GLN A 209 29.42 -1.64 -1.54
C GLN A 209 28.05 -1.03 -1.17
N THR A 210 27.01 -1.84 -0.94
CA THR A 210 25.69 -1.33 -0.56
C THR A 210 25.74 -0.63 0.79
N THR A 211 25.30 0.63 0.81
CA THR A 211 25.18 1.43 2.04
C THR A 211 23.78 1.34 2.65
N VAL A 212 22.75 1.23 1.81
CA VAL A 212 21.34 1.11 2.24
C VAL A 212 20.67 -0.01 1.47
N VAL A 213 20.06 -0.92 2.22
CA VAL A 213 19.18 -1.97 1.70
C VAL A 213 17.78 -1.40 1.64
N ARG A 214 17.28 -1.23 0.42
CA ARG A 214 15.93 -0.72 0.15
C ARG A 214 14.96 -1.89 0.00
N PHE A 215 14.26 -2.20 1.09
CA PHE A 215 13.16 -3.16 1.10
C PHE A 215 12.01 -2.62 0.25
N THR A 216 11.63 -3.36 -0.80
CA THR A 216 10.59 -2.98 -1.78
C THR A 216 9.60 -4.14 -1.97
N SER A 217 8.76 -4.44 -0.98
CA SER A 217 8.67 -3.81 0.35
C SER A 217 8.95 -4.88 1.39
N MET A 218 7.94 -5.32 2.15
CA MET A 218 8.04 -6.48 3.04
C MET A 218 7.40 -7.71 2.40
N PHE A 219 6.29 -8.20 2.95
CA PHE A 219 5.81 -9.55 2.67
C PHE A 219 4.52 -9.58 1.86
N TYR A 220 3.55 -8.71 2.14
CA TYR A 220 2.22 -8.84 1.53
C TYR A 220 1.88 -7.62 0.70
N ASN A 221 1.57 -7.86 -0.57
CA ASN A 221 1.11 -6.83 -1.49
C ASN A 221 -0.27 -6.30 -1.12
N PHE A 222 -0.54 -5.06 -1.52
CA PHE A 222 -1.91 -4.59 -1.55
C PHE A 222 -2.73 -5.43 -2.53
N VAL A 223 -4.04 -5.47 -2.32
CA VAL A 223 -4.89 -6.36 -3.12
C VAL A 223 -5.03 -5.81 -4.53
N TRP A 224 -4.78 -6.67 -5.51
CA TRP A 224 -5.01 -6.38 -6.92
C TRP A 224 -5.36 -7.65 -7.68
N MET A 225 -6.65 -7.96 -7.77
CA MET A 225 -7.16 -9.17 -8.40
C MET A 225 -7.50 -8.92 -9.86
N TRP A 226 -6.86 -9.66 -10.77
CA TRP A 226 -7.10 -9.55 -12.21
C TRP A 226 -8.11 -10.58 -12.71
N GLY A 227 -8.95 -10.12 -13.64
CA GLY A 227 -9.88 -10.94 -14.40
C GLY A 227 -9.27 -11.44 -15.70
N SER A 228 -9.83 -12.50 -16.25
CA SER A 228 -9.41 -13.09 -17.53
C SER A 228 -9.77 -12.23 -18.75
N ASN A 229 -10.77 -11.35 -18.62
CA ASN A 229 -11.21 -10.47 -19.70
C ASN A 229 -10.52 -9.11 -19.61
N GLU A 230 -9.78 -8.71 -20.65
CA GLU A 230 -9.14 -7.39 -20.73
C GLU A 230 -10.12 -6.22 -20.56
N LYS A 231 -11.39 -6.38 -20.98
CA LYS A 231 -12.43 -5.35 -20.81
C LYS A 231 -12.93 -5.22 -19.37
N ASN A 232 -12.63 -6.20 -18.53
CA ASN A 232 -12.94 -6.22 -17.10
C ASN A 232 -11.72 -6.73 -16.31
N ARG A 233 -10.56 -6.13 -16.60
CA ARG A 233 -9.26 -6.66 -16.14
C ARG A 233 -9.09 -6.52 -14.64
N TYR A 234 -9.57 -5.45 -14.02
CA TYR A 234 -9.35 -5.16 -12.61
C TYR A 234 -10.60 -5.49 -11.81
N LEU A 235 -10.67 -6.71 -11.26
CA LEU A 235 -11.85 -7.18 -10.53
C LEU A 235 -11.96 -6.54 -9.15
N PHE A 236 -10.82 -6.39 -8.47
CA PHE A 236 -10.76 -5.78 -7.15
C PHE A 236 -9.38 -5.18 -6.88
N SER A 237 -9.34 -3.99 -6.26
CA SER A 237 -8.11 -3.44 -5.71
C SER A 237 -8.37 -2.58 -4.48
N ASP A 238 -7.54 -2.77 -3.46
CA ASP A 238 -7.55 -1.97 -2.24
C ASP A 238 -6.13 -1.90 -1.68
N TRP A 239 -5.61 -0.67 -1.54
CA TRP A 239 -4.23 -0.42 -1.16
C TRP A 239 -3.88 -0.89 0.26
N ALA A 240 -4.86 -1.01 1.14
CA ALA A 240 -4.64 -1.35 2.55
C ALA A 240 -5.46 -2.56 3.01
N SER A 241 -6.03 -3.33 2.07
CA SER A 241 -6.72 -4.58 2.38
C SER A 241 -5.73 -5.69 2.74
N TYR A 242 -6.16 -6.59 3.63
CA TYR A 242 -5.43 -7.75 4.10
C TYR A 242 -5.84 -9.04 3.38
N ASP A 243 -6.68 -9.00 2.34
CA ASP A 243 -7.19 -10.21 1.69
C ASP A 243 -6.08 -11.07 1.04
N PHE A 244 -4.91 -10.47 0.72
CA PHE A 244 -3.72 -11.14 0.17
C PHE A 244 -2.79 -11.76 1.23
N THR A 245 -3.19 -11.76 2.50
CA THR A 245 -2.40 -12.25 3.64
C THR A 245 -2.87 -13.62 4.14
N VAL A 246 -3.87 -14.22 3.50
CA VAL A 246 -4.53 -15.45 3.98
C VAL A 246 -3.90 -16.69 3.36
N SER A 247 -3.74 -17.72 4.18
CA SER A 247 -3.38 -19.08 3.76
C SER A 247 -3.92 -20.06 4.82
N PRO A 248 -4.09 -21.36 4.51
CA PRO A 248 -4.50 -22.35 5.51
C PRO A 248 -3.61 -22.34 6.75
N GLN A 249 -2.30 -22.10 6.56
CA GLN A 249 -1.33 -21.98 7.65
C GLN A 249 -1.57 -20.72 8.48
N ALA A 250 -1.79 -19.56 7.85
CA ALA A 250 -2.07 -18.32 8.57
C ALA A 250 -3.37 -18.40 9.38
N LEU A 251 -4.43 -18.98 8.81
CA LEU A 251 -5.73 -19.18 9.47
C LEU A 251 -5.62 -20.10 10.69
N LYS A 252 -4.85 -21.19 10.57
CA LYS A 252 -4.57 -22.09 11.68
C LYS A 252 -3.80 -21.40 12.82
N LEU A 253 -2.74 -20.66 12.49
CA LEU A 253 -1.96 -19.91 13.48
C LEU A 253 -2.78 -18.81 14.16
N PHE A 254 -3.71 -18.20 13.42
CA PHE A 254 -4.67 -17.25 13.96
C PHE A 254 -5.59 -17.93 14.99
N GLU A 255 -6.20 -19.07 14.63
CA GLU A 255 -7.07 -19.82 15.54
C GLU A 255 -6.34 -20.24 16.81
N GLU A 256 -5.09 -20.72 16.69
CA GLU A 256 -4.24 -21.07 17.83
C GLU A 256 -3.99 -19.88 18.77
N LYS A 257 -3.87 -18.66 18.23
CA LYS A 257 -3.58 -17.44 19.01
C LYS A 257 -4.84 -16.79 19.61
N TYR A 258 -5.93 -16.72 18.85
CA TYR A 258 -7.14 -15.98 19.22
C TYR A 258 -8.24 -16.89 19.80
N GLY A 259 -8.13 -18.21 19.64
CA GLY A 259 -9.05 -19.19 20.20
C GLY A 259 -10.39 -19.32 19.46
N TYR A 260 -10.47 -18.82 18.22
CA TYR A 260 -11.62 -18.99 17.34
C TYR A 260 -11.17 -19.01 15.87
N ALA A 261 -11.93 -19.70 15.01
CA ALA A 261 -11.65 -19.82 13.59
C ALA A 261 -12.34 -18.71 12.78
N LEU A 262 -11.65 -18.19 11.77
CA LEU A 262 -12.22 -17.34 10.73
C LEU A 262 -12.73 -18.19 9.58
N THR A 263 -13.73 -17.70 8.85
CA THR A 263 -14.24 -18.33 7.63
C THR A 263 -13.90 -17.50 6.40
N ALA A 264 -14.24 -18.00 5.19
CA ALA A 264 -14.00 -17.23 3.97
C ALA A 264 -14.86 -15.96 3.95
N GLU A 265 -16.05 -15.97 4.52
CA GLU A 265 -16.97 -14.83 4.58
C GLU A 265 -16.41 -13.64 5.39
N ASP A 266 -15.54 -13.89 6.38
CA ASP A 266 -14.80 -12.85 7.13
C ASP A 266 -13.81 -12.06 6.26
N PHE A 267 -13.58 -12.49 5.01
CA PHE A 267 -12.75 -11.82 4.01
C PHE A 267 -13.57 -11.41 2.77
N ILE A 268 -14.39 -12.35 2.27
CA ILE A 268 -15.16 -12.19 1.04
C ILE A 268 -16.32 -11.23 1.19
N HIS A 269 -16.97 -11.17 2.35
CA HIS A 269 -18.07 -10.26 2.65
C HIS A 269 -19.09 -10.11 1.51
N GLN A 270 -19.75 -11.20 1.12
CA GLN A 270 -20.73 -11.24 0.03
C GLN A 270 -20.17 -10.86 -1.34
N GLY A 271 -18.85 -10.99 -1.52
CA GLY A 271 -18.10 -10.56 -2.71
C GLY A 271 -17.83 -9.07 -2.80
N LYS A 272 -18.13 -8.31 -1.74
CA LYS A 272 -17.74 -6.90 -1.61
C LYS A 272 -16.31 -6.75 -1.09
N PHE A 273 -15.76 -7.81 -0.51
CA PHE A 273 -14.49 -7.83 0.23
C PHE A 273 -14.49 -6.89 1.44
N HIS A 274 -13.58 -7.13 2.38
CA HIS A 274 -13.40 -6.25 3.55
C HIS A 274 -12.55 -5.02 3.19
N VAL A 275 -13.08 -4.17 2.31
CA VAL A 275 -12.41 -2.94 1.87
C VAL A 275 -12.08 -2.00 3.03
N THR A 276 -10.98 -1.25 2.90
CA THR A 276 -10.54 -0.20 3.82
C THR A 276 -11.58 0.92 3.94
N HIS A 277 -12.43 1.09 2.92
CA HIS A 277 -13.52 2.06 2.95
C HIS A 277 -14.72 1.63 3.82
N MET A 278 -14.72 0.42 4.37
CA MET A 278 -15.74 -0.11 5.29
C MET A 278 -15.23 -0.07 6.74
N PRO A 279 -16.08 0.27 7.73
CA PRO A 279 -15.73 0.11 9.14
C PRO A 279 -15.29 -1.33 9.41
N ALA A 280 -14.22 -1.50 10.17
CA ALA A 280 -13.77 -2.83 10.57
C ALA A 280 -14.64 -3.40 11.70
N ASP A 281 -14.97 -4.68 11.58
CA ASP A 281 -15.51 -5.44 12.70
C ASP A 281 -14.37 -6.05 13.54
N LYS A 282 -14.74 -6.83 14.56
CA LYS A 282 -13.76 -7.47 15.44
C LYS A 282 -12.88 -8.47 14.70
N HIS A 283 -13.44 -9.26 13.78
CA HIS A 283 -12.69 -10.27 13.02
C HIS A 283 -11.59 -9.63 12.19
N LYS A 284 -11.91 -8.56 11.44
CA LYS A 284 -10.95 -7.81 10.65
C LYS A 284 -9.86 -7.17 11.52
N LEU A 285 -10.23 -6.54 12.64
CA LEU A 285 -9.26 -5.91 13.54
C LEU A 285 -8.29 -6.93 14.16
N ASP A 286 -8.80 -8.08 14.61
CA ASP A 286 -7.99 -9.15 15.17
C ASP A 286 -7.06 -9.76 14.09
N TRP A 287 -7.53 -9.94 12.85
CA TRP A 287 -6.71 -10.41 11.73
C TRP A 287 -5.60 -9.41 11.36
N MET A 288 -5.92 -8.12 11.28
CA MET A 288 -4.93 -7.07 11.00
C MET A 288 -3.84 -7.03 12.07
N GLU A 289 -4.20 -7.13 13.36
CA GLU A 289 -3.25 -7.19 14.47
C GLU A 289 -2.42 -8.48 14.42
N PHE A 290 -3.01 -9.63 14.08
CA PHE A 290 -2.30 -10.89 13.89
C PHE A 290 -1.20 -10.78 12.83
N ILE A 291 -1.57 -10.32 11.63
CA ILE A 291 -0.64 -10.16 10.51
C ILE A 291 0.39 -9.09 10.82
N ASN A 292 0.01 -7.92 11.35
CA ASN A 292 0.97 -6.88 11.72
C ASN A 292 2.05 -7.41 12.67
N ASN A 293 1.66 -8.13 13.72
CA ASN A 293 2.62 -8.71 14.66
C ASN A 293 3.59 -9.67 13.96
N PHE A 294 3.08 -10.54 13.07
CA PHE A 294 3.93 -11.45 12.30
C PHE A 294 4.91 -10.69 11.38
N VAL A 295 4.43 -9.72 10.59
CA VAL A 295 5.26 -8.95 9.66
C VAL A 295 6.34 -8.19 10.43
N VAL A 296 6.00 -7.56 11.56
CA VAL A 296 6.94 -6.85 12.44
C VAL A 296 7.99 -7.81 13.01
N ASP A 297 7.56 -8.91 13.61
CA ASP A 297 8.45 -9.84 14.32
C ASP A 297 9.43 -10.53 13.38
N PHE A 298 8.98 -10.98 12.21
CA PHE A 298 9.86 -11.62 11.23
C PHE A 298 10.69 -10.59 10.45
N GLY A 299 10.09 -9.45 10.06
CA GLY A 299 10.80 -8.39 9.37
C GLY A 299 11.96 -7.81 10.19
N LYS A 300 11.78 -7.67 11.52
CA LYS A 300 12.86 -7.28 12.42
C LYS A 300 14.09 -8.19 12.28
N LYS A 301 13.91 -9.51 12.19
CA LYS A 301 15.04 -10.45 12.08
C LYS A 301 15.85 -10.23 10.80
N LEU A 302 15.18 -9.90 9.69
CA LEU A 302 15.83 -9.60 8.41
C LEU A 302 16.58 -8.27 8.48
N ILE A 303 16.02 -7.26 9.13
CA ILE A 303 16.66 -5.95 9.36
C ILE A 303 17.88 -6.09 10.28
N ASP A 304 17.77 -6.88 11.35
CA ASP A 304 18.89 -7.14 12.27
C ASP A 304 20.07 -7.77 11.52
N ILE A 305 19.83 -8.64 10.51
CA ILE A 305 20.88 -9.15 9.62
C ILE A 305 21.53 -8.01 8.84
N VAL A 306 20.74 -7.14 8.19
CA VAL A 306 21.26 -5.98 7.44
C VAL A 306 22.15 -5.10 8.33
N HIS A 307 21.71 -4.83 9.55
CA HIS A 307 22.46 -4.04 10.54
C HIS A 307 23.76 -4.71 10.98
N ASN A 308 23.80 -6.04 11.10
CA ASN A 308 25.02 -6.78 11.44
C ASN A 308 26.13 -6.62 10.38
N TYR A 309 25.77 -6.31 9.13
CA TYR A 309 26.72 -5.98 8.06
C TYR A 309 27.02 -4.48 7.95
N GLY A 310 26.57 -3.67 8.90
CA GLY A 310 26.83 -2.22 8.94
C GLY A 310 26.09 -1.42 7.87
N LYS A 311 25.00 -1.97 7.33
CA LYS A 311 24.15 -1.33 6.30
C LYS A 311 22.90 -0.76 6.94
N LEU A 312 22.32 0.29 6.35
CA LEU A 312 21.02 0.82 6.78
C LEU A 312 19.88 0.06 6.10
N ALA A 313 18.73 -0.04 6.76
CA ALA A 313 17.52 -0.69 6.26
C ALA A 313 16.40 0.33 6.03
N TYR A 314 16.05 0.57 4.76
CA TYR A 314 14.96 1.49 4.40
C TYR A 314 13.79 0.72 3.82
N VAL A 315 12.56 1.08 4.19
CA VAL A 315 11.34 0.46 3.66
C VAL A 315 10.63 1.36 2.66
N PHE A 316 10.20 0.79 1.55
CA PHE A 316 9.33 1.46 0.61
C PHE A 316 7.87 1.34 1.06
N TYR A 317 7.19 2.48 1.22
CA TYR A 317 5.80 2.54 1.69
C TYR A 317 4.79 2.52 0.54
N ASP A 318 4.85 1.43 -0.22
CA ASP A 318 3.97 1.03 -1.32
C ASP A 318 4.21 -0.48 -1.59
N ASP A 319 3.64 -1.04 -2.66
CA ASP A 319 3.83 -2.45 -3.05
C ASP A 319 3.49 -3.42 -1.89
N SER A 320 4.44 -4.25 -1.46
CA SER A 320 4.30 -5.25 -0.40
C SER A 320 4.32 -4.69 1.04
N TRP A 321 3.52 -3.66 1.31
CA TRP A 321 3.51 -2.94 2.60
C TRP A 321 2.43 -3.41 3.59
N VAL A 322 1.51 -4.28 3.18
CA VAL A 322 0.40 -4.71 4.05
C VAL A 322 0.97 -5.44 5.28
N GLY A 323 0.52 -5.02 6.47
CA GLY A 323 1.06 -5.47 7.75
C GLY A 323 2.28 -4.67 8.26
N VAL A 324 2.94 -3.84 7.44
CA VAL A 324 4.04 -2.96 7.92
C VAL A 324 3.48 -1.85 8.81
N GLU A 325 2.38 -1.23 8.37
CA GLU A 325 1.60 -0.22 9.09
C GLU A 325 2.44 0.89 9.75
N PRO A 326 3.02 1.85 8.99
CA PRO A 326 3.91 2.90 9.52
C PRO A 326 3.32 3.80 10.63
N TYR A 327 1.99 3.85 10.75
CA TYR A 327 1.25 4.59 11.78
C TYR A 327 0.79 3.72 12.95
N HIS A 328 1.10 2.42 12.94
CA HIS A 328 0.81 1.52 14.04
C HIS A 328 1.87 1.61 15.14
N LYS A 329 1.44 1.35 16.39
CA LYS A 329 2.32 1.38 17.59
C LYS A 329 3.51 0.42 17.51
N ASN A 330 3.41 -0.63 16.70
CA ASN A 330 4.45 -1.65 16.54
C ASN A 330 5.51 -1.28 15.49
N PHE A 331 5.31 -0.27 14.66
CA PHE A 331 6.19 0.01 13.52
C PHE A 331 7.66 0.25 13.91
N GLU A 332 7.90 1.00 14.99
CA GLU A 332 9.27 1.27 15.47
C GLU A 332 10.03 -0.02 15.88
N LYS A 333 9.32 -1.12 16.17
CA LYS A 333 9.94 -2.40 16.53
C LYS A 333 10.70 -3.04 15.39
N PHE A 334 10.37 -2.74 14.12
CA PHE A 334 11.14 -3.22 12.97
C PHE A 334 12.61 -2.79 13.08
N GLY A 335 12.86 -1.55 13.50
CA GLY A 335 14.19 -0.94 13.48
C GLY A 335 14.60 -0.37 12.12
N PHE A 336 13.66 -0.02 11.23
CA PHE A 336 13.99 0.67 9.98
C PHE A 336 14.70 2.00 10.25
N ASP A 337 15.77 2.27 9.49
CA ASP A 337 16.51 3.52 9.54
C ASP A 337 15.82 4.63 8.73
N GLY A 338 15.07 4.24 7.70
CA GLY A 338 14.37 5.18 6.84
C GLY A 338 13.14 4.60 6.15
N LEU A 339 12.31 5.51 5.64
CA LEU A 339 11.10 5.19 4.89
C LEU A 339 11.10 6.02 3.61
N ILE A 340 10.80 5.35 2.50
CA ILE A 340 10.69 5.96 1.17
C ILE A 340 9.23 5.90 0.75
N LYS A 341 8.65 7.03 0.35
CA LYS A 341 7.29 7.10 -0.21
C LYS A 341 7.32 7.75 -1.57
N CYS A 342 6.64 7.19 -2.57
CA CYS A 342 6.46 7.93 -3.81
C CYS A 342 5.32 8.93 -3.72
N VAL A 343 5.49 10.07 -4.37
CA VAL A 343 4.60 11.23 -4.20
C VAL A 343 4.15 11.84 -5.51
N PHE A 344 2.89 12.21 -5.52
CA PHE A 344 2.20 12.99 -6.54
C PHE A 344 1.58 14.26 -5.93
N SER A 345 1.31 14.22 -4.63
CA SER A 345 0.47 15.18 -3.91
C SER A 345 1.08 15.59 -2.57
N GLY A 346 0.54 16.63 -1.94
CA GLY A 346 1.00 17.10 -0.65
C GLY A 346 0.65 16.17 0.50
N PHE A 347 -0.50 15.47 0.48
CA PHE A 347 -0.85 14.57 1.59
C PHE A 347 0.12 13.39 1.71
N GLU A 348 0.71 12.91 0.61
CA GLU A 348 1.69 11.82 0.64
C GLU A 348 3.03 12.25 1.26
N VAL A 349 3.38 13.53 1.13
CA VAL A 349 4.50 14.13 1.87
C VAL A 349 4.24 14.03 3.37
N ARG A 350 3.01 14.39 3.80
CA ARG A 350 2.61 14.28 5.21
C ARG A 350 2.54 12.84 5.68
N LEU A 351 2.07 11.93 4.83
CA LEU A 351 2.04 10.49 5.08
C LEU A 351 3.45 9.95 5.35
N CYS A 352 4.42 10.34 4.51
CA CYS A 352 5.83 9.97 4.70
C CYS A 352 6.40 10.58 5.99
N ALA A 353 6.32 11.90 6.14
CA ALA A 353 6.93 12.62 7.27
C ALA A 353 6.36 12.22 8.64
N GLY A 354 5.11 11.77 8.71
CA GLY A 354 4.48 11.33 9.96
C GLY A 354 4.90 9.92 10.42
N ALA A 355 5.57 9.13 9.57
CA ALA A 355 6.07 7.81 9.96
C ALA A 355 7.26 7.93 10.93
N LYS A 356 7.36 7.02 11.90
CA LYS A 356 8.41 7.09 12.93
C LYS A 356 9.69 6.36 12.50
N VAL A 357 10.53 7.06 11.74
CA VAL A 357 11.87 6.64 11.31
C VAL A 357 12.84 7.82 11.36
N ASN A 358 14.14 7.55 11.26
CA ASN A 358 15.16 8.60 11.30
C ASN A 358 15.30 9.37 9.98
N THR A 359 15.05 8.71 8.85
CA THR A 359 15.17 9.33 7.52
C THR A 359 13.89 9.19 6.71
N HIS A 360 13.34 10.31 6.25
CA HIS A 360 12.22 10.33 5.31
C HIS A 360 12.68 10.69 3.92
N GLU A 361 12.34 9.84 2.93
CA GLU A 361 12.69 10.06 1.54
C GLU A 361 11.45 10.05 0.64
N LEU A 362 11.38 11.00 -0.29
CA LEU A 362 10.32 11.06 -1.29
C LEU A 362 10.86 10.66 -2.67
N ARG A 363 10.26 9.65 -3.29
CA ARG A 363 10.50 9.34 -4.70
C ARG A 363 9.53 10.17 -5.55
N LEU A 364 10.07 11.16 -6.25
CA LEU A 364 9.32 12.11 -7.07
C LEU A 364 8.79 11.47 -8.35
N HIS A 365 7.75 12.09 -8.90
CA HIS A 365 7.20 11.83 -10.22
C HIS A 365 7.47 12.99 -11.19
N PRO A 366 7.43 12.76 -12.51
CA PRO A 366 7.11 11.49 -13.18
C PRO A 366 8.18 10.39 -12.95
N TYR A 367 7.72 9.14 -12.90
CA TYR A 367 8.62 7.99 -12.98
C TYR A 367 9.26 7.98 -14.36
N LEU A 368 10.55 7.66 -14.46
CA LEU A 368 11.29 7.71 -15.72
C LEU A 368 10.94 6.49 -16.59
N PHE A 369 9.71 6.47 -17.12
CA PHE A 369 9.15 5.46 -18.03
C PHE A 369 8.52 6.12 -19.26
N PRO A 370 8.41 5.40 -20.40
CA PRO A 370 7.78 5.96 -21.60
C PRO A 370 6.34 6.42 -21.37
N VAL A 371 5.57 5.67 -20.58
CA VAL A 371 4.17 5.97 -20.24
C VAL A 371 3.98 6.09 -18.73
N GLY A 372 3.14 7.03 -18.30
CA GLY A 372 2.73 7.21 -16.91
C GLY A 372 1.66 6.19 -16.46
N LEU A 373 1.26 6.27 -15.19
CA LEU A 373 0.34 5.31 -14.56
C LEU A 373 -1.04 5.21 -15.25
N GLY A 374 -1.51 6.28 -15.88
CA GLY A 374 -2.76 6.30 -16.67
C GLY A 374 -2.60 5.88 -18.14
N GLY A 375 -1.41 5.39 -18.54
CA GLY A 375 -1.07 5.07 -19.93
C GLY A 375 -0.79 6.29 -20.82
N ALA A 376 -0.81 7.50 -20.24
CA ALA A 376 -0.47 8.73 -20.97
C ALA A 376 1.05 8.77 -21.29
N PRO A 377 1.45 9.26 -22.48
CA PRO A 377 2.85 9.48 -22.81
C PRO A 377 3.55 10.39 -21.81
N THR A 378 4.74 10.00 -21.35
CA THR A 378 5.58 10.81 -20.45
C THR A 378 6.96 11.01 -21.06
N PHE A 379 7.82 9.99 -21.09
CA PHE A 379 9.14 10.05 -21.73
C PHE A 379 9.12 9.38 -23.11
N MET A 380 8.21 9.83 -23.97
CA MET A 380 8.12 9.41 -25.37
C MET A 380 7.43 10.50 -26.21
N GLU A 381 7.28 10.27 -27.51
CA GLU A 381 6.59 11.21 -28.40
C GLU A 381 5.20 11.58 -27.86
N GLY A 382 4.92 12.89 -27.79
CA GLY A 382 3.67 13.44 -27.25
C GLY A 382 3.67 13.69 -25.74
N GLY A 383 4.69 13.22 -25.00
CA GLY A 383 4.83 13.47 -23.57
C GLY A 383 5.46 14.84 -23.23
N ASN A 384 5.20 15.32 -22.01
CA ASN A 384 5.81 16.55 -21.47
C ASN A 384 6.24 16.35 -20.02
N PRO A 385 7.34 15.63 -19.77
CA PRO A 385 7.75 15.25 -18.43
C PRO A 385 8.11 16.47 -17.56
N THR A 386 8.53 17.58 -18.18
CA THR A 386 8.80 18.85 -17.48
C THR A 386 7.53 19.45 -16.88
N LEU A 387 6.42 19.44 -17.63
CA LEU A 387 5.14 19.93 -17.15
C LEU A 387 4.59 19.02 -16.03
N ASP A 388 4.72 17.71 -16.21
CA ASP A 388 4.30 16.73 -15.20
C ASP A 388 5.06 16.95 -13.88
N ALA A 389 6.39 17.03 -13.94
CA ALA A 389 7.24 17.31 -12.79
C ALA A 389 6.84 18.61 -12.08
N LYS A 390 6.50 19.65 -12.86
CA LYS A 390 6.07 20.95 -12.33
C LYS A 390 4.75 20.84 -11.57
N ASN A 391 3.79 20.10 -12.11
CA ASN A 391 2.49 19.92 -11.48
C ASN A 391 2.62 19.16 -10.16
N TYR A 392 3.38 18.05 -10.14
CA TYR A 392 3.64 17.31 -8.90
C TYR A 392 4.41 18.14 -7.89
N TRP A 393 5.46 18.88 -8.32
CA TRP A 393 6.25 19.70 -7.41
C TRP A 393 5.44 20.81 -6.75
N ILE A 394 4.47 21.43 -7.43
CA ILE A 394 3.60 22.45 -6.82
C ILE A 394 2.85 21.88 -5.62
N SER A 395 2.31 20.65 -5.75
CA SER A 395 1.57 19.96 -4.69
C SER A 395 2.48 19.47 -3.57
N VAL A 396 3.62 18.86 -3.91
CA VAL A 396 4.61 18.36 -2.94
C VAL A 396 5.23 19.50 -2.13
N ARG A 397 5.67 20.57 -2.80
CA ARG A 397 6.40 21.69 -2.20
C ARG A 397 5.63 22.37 -1.07
N ARG A 398 4.32 22.55 -1.21
CA ARG A 398 3.50 23.21 -0.16
C ARG A 398 3.45 22.39 1.13
N ALA A 399 3.49 21.06 1.05
CA ALA A 399 3.54 20.19 2.22
C ALA A 399 4.96 20.11 2.81
N LEU A 400 6.00 20.16 1.98
CA LEU A 400 7.40 20.27 2.43
C LEU A 400 7.68 21.54 3.25
N LEU A 401 6.89 22.60 3.09
CA LEU A 401 6.96 23.79 3.94
C LEU A 401 6.34 23.58 5.34
N ARG A 402 5.59 22.49 5.53
CA ARG A 402 4.91 22.15 6.80
C ARG A 402 5.64 21.08 7.57
N GLU A 403 6.13 20.06 6.88
CA GLU A 403 6.87 18.96 7.49
C GLU A 403 8.26 18.79 6.86
N PRO A 404 9.27 18.44 7.67
CA PRO A 404 10.59 18.13 7.15
C PRO A 404 10.59 16.80 6.39
N ILE A 405 11.43 16.74 5.38
CA ILE A 405 11.81 15.54 4.64
C ILE A 405 13.32 15.60 4.45
N ASP A 406 14.00 14.47 4.59
CA ASP A 406 15.45 14.42 4.54
C ASP A 406 16.00 14.33 3.13
N ARG A 407 15.28 13.60 2.26
CA ARG A 407 15.76 13.25 0.93
C ARG A 407 14.63 13.27 -0.10
N ILE A 408 14.99 13.59 -1.33
CA ILE A 408 14.14 13.35 -2.50
C ILE A 408 14.90 12.50 -3.51
N GLY A 409 14.22 11.95 -4.50
CA GLY A 409 14.89 11.21 -5.57
C GLY A 409 13.97 10.92 -6.74
N LEU A 410 14.51 10.26 -7.75
CA LEU A 410 13.77 9.76 -8.90
C LEU A 410 13.93 8.23 -9.01
N GLY A 411 13.08 7.60 -9.80
CA GLY A 411 13.19 6.19 -10.15
C GLY A 411 12.79 5.95 -11.61
N GLY A 412 13.18 4.81 -12.17
CA GLY A 412 12.98 4.44 -13.57
C GLY A 412 14.28 4.45 -14.38
N TYR A 413 14.18 4.48 -15.71
CA TYR A 413 15.30 4.40 -16.63
C TYR A 413 15.90 5.79 -16.92
N LEU A 414 17.17 5.99 -16.57
CA LEU A 414 17.80 7.31 -16.62
C LEU A 414 18.02 7.77 -18.07
N HIS A 415 18.31 6.86 -19.00
CA HIS A 415 18.57 7.21 -20.41
C HIS A 415 17.41 7.98 -21.07
N LEU A 416 16.18 7.76 -20.62
CA LEU A 416 14.99 8.42 -21.17
C LEU A 416 15.01 9.94 -21.02
N VAL A 417 15.84 10.50 -20.13
CA VAL A 417 15.93 11.95 -19.94
C VAL A 417 16.80 12.64 -21.00
N GLU A 418 17.61 11.90 -21.78
CA GLU A 418 18.51 12.48 -22.78
C GLU A 418 17.76 13.27 -23.86
N ASP A 419 16.56 12.81 -24.23
CA ASP A 419 15.69 13.46 -25.21
C ASP A 419 14.90 14.64 -24.62
N PHE A 420 15.01 14.90 -23.31
CA PHE A 420 14.21 15.91 -22.58
C PHE A 420 15.10 16.83 -21.73
N PRO A 421 15.96 17.68 -22.34
CA PRO A 421 16.87 18.56 -21.61
C PRO A 421 16.14 19.53 -20.66
N ASP A 422 14.97 20.06 -21.05
CA ASP A 422 14.15 20.93 -20.20
C ASP A 422 13.73 20.25 -18.89
N PHE A 423 13.51 18.93 -18.91
CA PHE A 423 13.21 18.15 -17.72
C PHE A 423 14.45 18.10 -16.82
N THR A 424 15.62 17.82 -17.39
CA THR A 424 16.88 17.78 -16.63
C THR A 424 17.22 19.11 -15.97
N ASP A 425 16.97 20.23 -16.66
CA ASP A 425 17.09 21.59 -16.14
C ASP A 425 16.11 21.85 -14.99
N TYR A 426 14.90 21.29 -15.08
CA TYR A 426 13.87 21.49 -14.08
C TYR A 426 14.13 20.67 -12.81
N ILE A 427 14.59 19.43 -12.94
CA ILE A 427 14.99 18.59 -11.79
C ILE A 427 16.15 19.23 -11.02
N GLU A 428 17.11 19.85 -11.71
CA GLU A 428 18.19 20.62 -11.06
C GLU A 428 17.63 21.76 -10.19
N LYS A 429 16.60 22.47 -10.67
CA LYS A 429 15.92 23.52 -9.89
C LYS A 429 15.19 22.94 -8.69
N ILE A 430 14.47 21.82 -8.86
CA ILE A 430 13.77 21.13 -7.76
C ILE A 430 14.77 20.70 -6.68
N ALA A 431 15.90 20.09 -7.05
CA ALA A 431 16.90 19.62 -6.10
C ALA A 431 17.45 20.75 -5.23
N ASN A 432 17.77 21.90 -5.84
CA ASN A 432 18.25 23.07 -5.11
C ASN A 432 17.14 23.72 -4.24
N GLU A 433 15.91 23.80 -4.76
CA GLU A 433 14.77 24.33 -3.98
C GLU A 433 14.43 23.44 -2.79
N PHE A 434 14.47 22.12 -2.95
CA PHE A 434 14.30 21.15 -1.86
C PHE A 434 15.34 21.34 -0.76
N ARG A 435 16.63 21.42 -1.11
CA ARG A 435 17.71 21.67 -0.14
C ARG A 435 17.48 22.97 0.62
N ARG A 436 17.02 24.01 -0.08
CA ARG A 436 16.66 25.28 0.56
C ARG A 436 15.51 25.13 1.55
N ILE A 437 14.46 24.40 1.19
CA ILE A 437 13.32 24.14 2.09
C ILE A 437 13.77 23.32 3.31
N LYS A 438 14.58 22.28 3.11
CA LYS A 438 15.17 21.48 4.17
C LYS A 438 15.97 22.34 5.15
N GLU A 439 16.80 23.26 4.64
CA GLU A 439 17.54 24.22 5.48
C GLU A 439 16.64 25.13 6.31
N LEU A 440 15.47 25.52 5.80
CA LEU A 440 14.53 26.37 6.55
C LEU A 440 14.06 25.67 7.84
N HIS A 441 13.84 24.35 7.81
CA HIS A 441 13.44 23.58 8.99
C HIS A 441 14.50 23.53 10.09
N ASN A 442 15.78 23.75 9.75
CA ASN A 442 16.85 23.88 10.76
C ASN A 442 16.67 25.13 11.66
N SER A 443 15.88 26.12 11.21
CA SER A 443 15.58 27.32 12.00
C SER A 443 14.50 27.06 13.07
N GLY A 444 13.82 25.91 13.02
CA GLY A 444 12.75 25.53 13.93
C GLY A 444 11.46 25.12 13.21
N LYS A 445 10.45 24.71 13.99
CA LYS A 445 9.16 24.25 13.45
C LYS A 445 8.43 25.39 12.71
N PRO A 446 7.77 25.11 11.57
CA PRO A 446 6.93 26.08 10.88
C PRO A 446 5.82 26.64 11.79
N MET A 447 5.42 27.88 11.52
CA MET A 447 4.31 28.52 12.23
C MET A 447 3.02 27.74 12.03
N VAL A 448 2.33 27.47 13.15
CA VAL A 448 1.00 26.87 13.21
C VAL A 448 -0.02 27.94 13.60
N LEU A 449 -1.09 28.05 12.83
CA LEU A 449 -2.23 28.92 13.06
C LEU A 449 -3.37 28.14 13.71
N LYS A 450 -4.27 28.87 14.37
CA LYS A 450 -5.59 28.34 14.73
C LYS A 450 -6.51 28.34 13.50
N PRO A 451 -7.49 27.42 13.41
CA PRO A 451 -7.84 26.40 14.41
C PRO A 451 -6.91 25.17 14.42
N ARG A 452 -6.87 24.44 15.56
CA ARG A 452 -6.38 23.05 15.62
C ARG A 452 -7.46 22.10 15.07
N ILE A 453 -7.09 21.20 14.16
CA ILE A 453 -8.02 20.39 13.37
C ILE A 453 -7.86 18.91 13.73
N ALA A 454 -8.97 18.25 14.01
CA ALA A 454 -9.09 16.80 14.00
C ALA A 454 -9.86 16.33 12.76
N VAL A 455 -9.35 15.31 12.09
CA VAL A 455 -10.09 14.55 11.08
C VAL A 455 -10.60 13.27 11.73
N LEU A 456 -11.92 13.09 11.77
CA LEU A 456 -12.60 11.99 12.45
C LEU A 456 -13.07 10.92 11.45
N HIS A 457 -12.62 9.69 11.64
CA HIS A 457 -13.06 8.50 10.91
C HIS A 457 -12.74 7.21 11.69
N CYS A 458 -13.31 6.06 11.31
CA CYS A 458 -13.18 4.79 12.05
C CYS A 458 -11.72 4.37 12.32
N TRP A 459 -10.81 4.62 11.38
CA TRP A 459 -9.41 4.19 11.49
C TRP A 459 -8.51 5.05 12.39
N GLY A 460 -8.92 6.28 12.72
CA GLY A 460 -8.08 7.24 13.45
C GLY A 460 -6.64 7.33 12.94
N THR A 461 -5.68 7.29 13.85
CA THR A 461 -4.25 7.47 13.53
C THR A 461 -3.71 6.45 12.55
N LEU A 462 -4.24 5.22 12.53
CA LEU A 462 -3.76 4.11 11.70
C LEU A 462 -3.84 4.41 10.19
N ARG A 463 -4.75 5.31 9.77
CA ARG A 463 -4.89 5.77 8.39
C ARG A 463 -4.75 7.29 8.29
N SER A 464 -3.77 7.85 8.99
CA SER A 464 -3.47 9.28 8.87
C SER A 464 -3.09 9.64 7.44
N TRP A 465 -3.62 10.74 6.91
CA TRP A 465 -3.37 11.29 5.57
C TRP A 465 -3.80 10.43 4.38
N THR A 466 -4.17 9.17 4.55
CA THR A 466 -4.49 8.26 3.45
C THR A 466 -5.84 7.58 3.65
N LEU A 467 -6.55 7.36 2.55
CA LEU A 467 -7.72 6.48 2.49
C LEU A 467 -7.58 5.38 1.45
N SER A 468 -6.61 5.53 0.55
CA SER A 468 -6.18 4.60 -0.49
C SER A 468 -4.89 5.14 -1.11
N GLY A 469 -4.02 4.27 -1.63
CA GLY A 469 -2.59 4.57 -1.91
C GLY A 469 -2.29 5.87 -2.62
N HIS A 470 -2.57 5.97 -3.92
CA HIS A 470 -2.21 7.12 -4.77
C HIS A 470 -3.43 7.89 -5.31
N PHE A 471 -4.53 7.93 -4.57
CA PHE A 471 -5.83 8.41 -5.06
C PHE A 471 -6.00 9.94 -5.10
N HIS A 472 -5.00 10.66 -5.59
CA HIS A 472 -5.11 12.11 -5.79
C HIS A 472 -6.00 12.51 -7.00
N GLU A 473 -6.31 11.57 -7.90
CA GLU A 473 -7.07 11.84 -9.14
C GLU A 473 -8.55 11.40 -9.10
N THR A 474 -9.03 10.81 -8.01
CA THR A 474 -10.46 10.42 -7.92
C THR A 474 -11.29 11.56 -7.37
N TYR A 475 -12.43 11.83 -8.01
CA TYR A 475 -13.44 12.75 -7.47
C TYR A 475 -14.38 12.07 -6.45
N MET A 476 -14.25 10.76 -6.26
CA MET A 476 -15.25 9.94 -5.54
C MET A 476 -15.05 9.93 -4.02
N HIS A 477 -13.93 10.44 -3.50
CA HIS A 477 -13.60 10.34 -2.09
C HIS A 477 -13.30 11.72 -1.49
N ASP A 478 -14.30 12.32 -0.84
CA ASP A 478 -14.23 13.68 -0.27
C ASP A 478 -12.99 13.89 0.62
N LEU A 479 -12.67 12.89 1.45
CA LEU A 479 -11.60 12.98 2.43
C LEU A 479 -10.21 13.15 1.79
N ILE A 480 -9.96 12.64 0.57
CA ILE A 480 -8.63 12.81 -0.06
C ILE A 480 -8.39 14.27 -0.47
N HIS A 481 -9.44 14.97 -0.92
CA HIS A 481 -9.37 16.38 -1.28
C HIS A 481 -9.22 17.27 -0.03
N ILE A 482 -9.82 16.87 1.08
CA ILE A 482 -9.62 17.52 2.38
C ILE A 482 -8.19 17.31 2.84
N ASN A 483 -7.67 16.08 2.81
CA ASN A 483 -6.28 15.77 3.16
C ASN A 483 -5.31 16.56 2.28
N GLU A 484 -5.54 16.62 0.97
CA GLU A 484 -4.70 17.40 0.07
C GLU A 484 -4.79 18.89 0.38
N SER A 485 -5.98 19.43 0.68
CA SER A 485 -6.11 20.84 1.07
C SER A 485 -5.38 21.14 2.38
N LEU A 486 -5.49 20.26 3.38
CA LEU A 486 -4.86 20.41 4.69
C LEU A 486 -3.34 20.24 4.66
N SER A 487 -2.80 19.43 3.75
CA SER A 487 -1.39 19.01 3.77
C SER A 487 -0.39 20.17 3.70
N GLY A 488 -0.71 21.25 2.98
CA GLY A 488 0.11 22.46 2.86
C GLY A 488 -0.41 23.69 3.63
N LEU A 489 -1.49 23.56 4.40
CA LEU A 489 -2.00 24.67 5.23
C LEU A 489 -1.26 24.76 6.57
N PRO A 490 -1.15 25.95 7.17
CA PRO A 490 -0.42 26.16 8.43
C PRO A 490 -1.26 25.72 9.65
N PHE A 491 -1.97 24.60 9.59
CA PHE A 491 -2.80 24.11 10.69
C PHE A 491 -2.17 22.88 11.33
N ASP A 492 -2.40 22.74 12.63
CA ASP A 492 -2.15 21.49 13.33
C ASP A 492 -3.29 20.53 13.01
N VAL A 493 -2.95 19.37 12.43
CA VAL A 493 -3.90 18.39 11.93
C VAL A 493 -3.58 17.05 12.56
N LYS A 494 -4.55 16.47 13.27
CA LYS A 494 -4.48 15.10 13.78
C LYS A 494 -5.65 14.26 13.27
N PHE A 495 -5.45 12.95 13.21
CA PHE A 495 -6.48 11.99 12.82
C PHE A 495 -6.94 11.24 14.07
N ILE A 496 -8.25 11.17 14.28
CA ILE A 496 -8.85 10.58 15.49
C ILE A 496 -9.93 9.58 15.11
N SER A 497 -10.06 8.55 15.93
CA SER A 497 -11.14 7.58 15.88
C SER A 497 -12.29 7.98 16.81
N PHE A 498 -13.40 7.25 16.72
CA PHE A 498 -14.51 7.38 17.66
C PHE A 498 -14.12 6.94 19.07
N GLU A 499 -13.22 5.94 19.20
CA GLU A 499 -12.66 5.57 20.51
C GLU A 499 -11.81 6.69 21.10
N ASP A 500 -11.05 7.42 20.28
CA ASP A 500 -10.24 8.56 20.74
C ASP A 500 -11.13 9.70 21.29
N ILE A 501 -12.34 9.89 20.76
CA ILE A 501 -13.31 10.86 21.31
C ILE A 501 -13.70 10.49 22.74
N LYS A 502 -13.99 9.22 23.00
CA LYS A 502 -14.32 8.72 24.34
C LYS A 502 -13.15 8.88 25.31
N GLN A 503 -11.93 8.80 24.79
CA GLN A 503 -10.67 9.01 25.52
C GLN A 503 -10.27 10.50 25.65
N GLY A 504 -11.09 11.46 25.20
CA GLY A 504 -10.87 12.88 25.43
C GLY A 504 -10.12 13.62 24.32
N ALA A 505 -9.98 13.04 23.11
CA ALA A 505 -9.24 13.66 22.01
C ALA A 505 -9.79 15.04 21.55
N LEU A 506 -11.01 15.41 21.97
CA LEU A 506 -11.66 16.69 21.68
C LEU A 506 -11.10 17.88 22.49
N GLU A 507 -10.45 17.64 23.64
CA GLU A 507 -9.98 18.69 24.55
C GLU A 507 -8.98 19.64 23.86
N ASP A 508 -8.19 19.09 22.94
CA ASP A 508 -7.12 19.79 22.25
C ASP A 508 -7.41 20.16 20.79
N VAL A 509 -8.69 20.26 20.41
CA VAL A 509 -9.07 20.69 19.05
C VAL A 509 -10.05 21.84 19.06
N ASP A 510 -10.05 22.56 17.95
CA ASP A 510 -10.95 23.67 17.69
C ASP A 510 -11.96 23.34 16.58
N VAL A 511 -11.58 22.44 15.66
CA VAL A 511 -12.40 21.95 14.55
C VAL A 511 -12.31 20.43 14.47
N VAL A 512 -13.45 19.77 14.28
CA VAL A 512 -13.53 18.37 13.85
C VAL A 512 -14.09 18.33 12.43
N ILE A 513 -13.44 17.58 11.54
CA ILE A 513 -13.89 17.32 10.17
C ILE A 513 -14.31 15.86 10.06
N ASN A 514 -15.49 15.59 9.55
CA ASN A 514 -15.96 14.25 9.21
C ASN A 514 -16.47 14.25 7.76
N ALA A 515 -15.96 13.33 6.94
CA ALA A 515 -16.17 13.37 5.49
C ALA A 515 -16.22 11.97 4.89
N GLY A 516 -17.32 11.66 4.21
CA GLY A 516 -17.50 10.39 3.54
C GLY A 516 -18.96 10.12 3.20
N THR A 517 -19.19 8.99 2.53
CA THR A 517 -20.54 8.50 2.22
C THR A 517 -21.12 7.68 3.38
N PHE A 518 -22.44 7.60 3.46
CA PHE A 518 -23.17 6.84 4.46
C PHE A 518 -22.69 5.40 4.54
N GLY A 519 -22.42 4.91 5.77
CA GLY A 519 -21.94 3.55 6.03
C GLY A 519 -20.45 3.32 5.80
N SER A 520 -19.71 4.28 5.23
CA SER A 520 -18.26 4.16 5.05
C SER A 520 -17.48 4.33 6.36
N ALA A 521 -16.24 3.83 6.38
CA ALA A 521 -15.28 4.06 7.47
C ALA A 521 -14.98 5.55 7.67
N TRP A 522 -15.13 6.36 6.63
CA TRP A 522 -14.78 7.77 6.60
C TRP A 522 -15.88 8.65 7.19
N SER A 523 -17.15 8.32 6.93
CA SER A 523 -18.28 8.96 7.61
C SER A 523 -18.45 8.45 9.03
N GLY A 524 -18.20 7.16 9.30
CA GLY A 524 -18.19 6.57 10.64
C GLY A 524 -19.11 5.37 10.84
N GLY A 525 -19.98 5.07 9.88
CA GLY A 525 -20.91 3.94 9.95
C GLY A 525 -21.68 3.88 11.27
N ASN A 526 -21.71 2.70 11.91
CA ASN A 526 -22.48 2.48 13.13
C ASN A 526 -21.88 3.17 14.37
N ALA A 527 -20.71 3.81 14.29
CA ALA A 527 -20.18 4.57 15.42
C ALA A 527 -21.11 5.71 15.87
N TRP A 528 -21.98 6.18 14.98
CA TRP A 528 -23.00 7.19 15.28
C TRP A 528 -24.18 6.65 16.10
N GLU A 529 -24.26 5.35 16.36
CA GLU A 529 -25.24 4.80 17.31
C GLU A 529 -24.85 5.07 18.77
N ASP A 530 -23.55 5.25 19.04
CA ASP A 530 -23.01 5.47 20.38
C ASP A 530 -23.41 6.86 20.92
N GLN A 531 -24.28 6.86 21.94
CA GLN A 531 -24.79 8.08 22.56
C GLN A 531 -23.67 8.95 23.15
N GLU A 532 -22.60 8.35 23.69
CA GLU A 532 -21.50 9.12 24.29
C GLU A 532 -20.76 9.95 23.23
N ILE A 533 -20.61 9.42 22.01
CA ILE A 533 -20.02 10.14 20.88
C ILE A 533 -20.86 11.38 20.53
N ILE A 534 -22.17 11.21 20.42
CA ILE A 534 -23.10 12.30 20.09
C ILE A 534 -23.06 13.37 21.17
N GLU A 535 -23.17 13.00 22.44
CA GLU A 535 -23.13 13.94 23.57
C GLU A 535 -21.84 14.77 23.59
N ARG A 536 -20.69 14.12 23.38
CA ARG A 536 -19.38 14.77 23.36
C ARG A 536 -19.24 15.75 22.19
N LEU A 537 -19.67 15.37 20.98
CA LEU A 537 -19.59 16.24 19.80
C LEU A 537 -20.60 17.38 19.86
N THR A 538 -21.83 17.14 20.34
CA THR A 538 -22.81 18.20 20.56
C THR A 538 -22.30 19.21 21.59
N ARG A 539 -21.75 18.73 22.71
CA ARG A 539 -21.14 19.60 23.73
C ARG A 539 -19.97 20.39 23.16
N PHE A 540 -19.10 19.75 22.39
CA PHE A 540 -17.96 20.39 21.73
C PHE A 540 -18.39 21.58 20.86
N VAL A 541 -19.43 21.40 20.03
CA VAL A 541 -19.99 22.50 19.21
C VAL A 541 -20.67 23.56 20.07
N TYR A 542 -21.45 23.15 21.08
CA TYR A 542 -22.11 24.07 22.02
C TYR A 542 -21.14 24.98 22.77
N GLU A 543 -19.96 24.46 23.14
CA GLU A 543 -18.88 25.21 23.80
C GLU A 543 -18.11 26.14 22.84
N GLY A 544 -18.55 26.28 21.58
CA GLY A 544 -18.04 27.25 20.61
C GLY A 544 -16.96 26.72 19.68
N LYS A 545 -16.79 25.40 19.59
CA LYS A 545 -15.95 24.74 18.59
C LYS A 545 -16.76 24.41 17.33
N ALA A 546 -16.09 23.93 16.28
CA ALA A 546 -16.77 23.67 15.00
C ALA A 546 -16.69 22.20 14.58
N PHE A 547 -17.81 21.66 14.11
CA PHE A 547 -17.89 20.39 13.41
C PHE A 547 -18.19 20.67 11.94
N ILE A 548 -17.31 20.24 11.04
CA ILE A 548 -17.44 20.40 9.59
C ILE A 548 -17.74 19.03 9.00
N GLY A 549 -18.97 18.86 8.55
CA GLY A 549 -19.39 17.68 7.84
C GLY A 549 -19.31 17.87 6.32
N VAL A 550 -18.82 16.86 5.59
CA VAL A 550 -18.76 16.86 4.12
C VAL A 550 -19.45 15.60 3.59
N ASN A 551 -20.31 15.79 2.59
CA ASN A 551 -21.14 14.75 1.97
C ASN A 551 -22.19 14.16 2.93
N GLU A 552 -21.97 12.98 3.51
CA GLU A 552 -22.92 12.32 4.42
C GLU A 552 -22.33 12.14 5.83
N PRO A 553 -21.98 13.24 6.52
CA PRO A 553 -21.41 13.20 7.87
C PRO A 553 -22.46 12.78 8.89
N SER A 554 -22.08 12.04 9.93
CA SER A 554 -23.01 11.55 10.98
C SER A 554 -24.25 10.79 10.51
N ALA A 555 -24.23 10.28 9.28
CA ALA A 555 -25.34 9.58 8.68
C ALA A 555 -25.57 8.20 9.34
N ILE A 556 -26.76 8.00 9.89
CA ILE A 556 -27.24 6.72 10.44
C ILE A 556 -28.77 6.67 10.40
N THR A 557 -29.35 5.50 10.09
CA THR A 557 -30.81 5.33 10.04
C THR A 557 -31.36 4.95 11.42
N GLY A 558 -32.68 5.07 11.61
CA GLY A 558 -33.36 4.64 12.84
C GLY A 558 -33.54 5.71 13.93
N TYR A 559 -33.10 6.95 13.66
CA TYR A 559 -33.26 8.11 14.54
C TYR A 559 -34.20 9.17 13.91
N ASP A 560 -34.45 10.29 14.60
CA ASP A 560 -35.36 11.36 14.17
C ASP A 560 -34.86 12.10 12.91
N THR A 561 -33.55 12.14 12.69
CA THR A 561 -32.90 12.61 11.47
C THR A 561 -31.87 11.60 10.96
N LEU A 562 -31.56 11.66 9.66
CA LEU A 562 -30.48 10.85 9.07
C LEU A 562 -29.11 11.26 9.61
N PHE A 563 -28.87 12.56 9.74
CA PHE A 563 -27.63 13.11 10.28
C PHE A 563 -27.87 13.44 11.75
N ARG A 564 -27.10 12.79 12.64
CA ARG A 564 -27.20 12.99 14.09
C ARG A 564 -26.37 14.15 14.58
#